data_AF-A0A226DWT9-F1
#
_entry.id   AF-A0A226DWT9-F1
#
_cell.length_a   1.000
_cell.length_b   1.000
_cell.length_c   1.000
_cell.angle_alpha   90.00
_cell.angle_beta   90.00
_cell.angle_gamma   90.00
#
_symmetry.space_group_name_H-M   'P 1'
#
loop_
_entity.id
_entity.type
_entity.pdbx_description
1 polymer ?
#
loop_
_entity_poly.entity_id
_entity_poly.type
_entity_poly.pdbx_seq_one_letter_code
_entity_poly.pdbx_strand_id
1 'polypeptide(L)'
;MSKFVPVSLPMILFVNLNLQIMAKGYTMSEKFLDMILHRLNPEYIFAHVSNPHNSEYQKRYQRAGGTSKLFLWNENVPNSIYVPCIPCGMKIPPKKVLLKSLPEITRHWHENNKNMQNKIAEHNADGEFNTSFVPSCGLVLLPFWTGGELSCILQTLGLKYNFTAKNEDAIGTRDHVILIFSSDLLLRATEFHFMHKFRSEVYDLVMTGYKFSVFTTLTSPMTNFAAFFSPFDVATWLLILLSSVAVTVPVYLQDKIWGKIRHKFFKHLFKIIVLLLNQVDGNVSKVFPLMTTWFFGCYILMSNLYGGKIFSYLTVTEIPSLPTSTNDLAQSGITLLTTSSYYARTVNGSTPYVEKSILKSSLIPEMLSNLGRTSKLAAVISKLNVKLWFIKDKLSYAQRRKLLGGVSPFHSGRGVQTYAVIEKPDFLTMVKESVEMLGKLFVPRRTHDTPFTIITLGDVRRNFFSEQFKSGIMKLKESGLLAKWEKSEELKAGLRSEKLLGKEMRSRFYAKKLAGRSKFDPFNEAKPISVYVLIAVFVVCLVFWVGAAFLWSYEIGWGVILNWVQRGVLSIRVGFVKGVIYLGKLIL
;
A
#
# COMPACT_ATOMS: atom_id res chain seq x y z
N MET A 1 -0.65 -40.61 -10.22
CA MET A 1 -2.06 -40.25 -9.96
C MET A 1 -2.94 -41.43 -10.36
N SER A 2 -3.50 -42.14 -9.39
CA SER A 2 -4.52 -43.17 -9.65
C SER A 2 -5.74 -42.52 -10.31
N LYS A 3 -6.24 -43.10 -11.40
CA LYS A 3 -7.52 -42.67 -12.01
C LYS A 3 -8.61 -42.87 -10.96
N PHE A 4 -9.03 -41.79 -10.30
CA PHE A 4 -10.26 -41.78 -9.51
C PHE A 4 -11.39 -42.00 -10.49
N VAL A 5 -11.98 -43.20 -10.50
CA VAL A 5 -13.28 -43.43 -11.12
C VAL A 5 -14.28 -42.74 -10.18
N PRO A 6 -14.95 -41.65 -10.61
CA PRO A 6 -15.96 -41.03 -9.77
C PRO A 6 -17.07 -42.05 -9.56
N VAL A 7 -17.24 -42.49 -8.31
CA VAL A 7 -18.41 -43.29 -7.92
C VAL A 7 -19.63 -42.42 -8.19
N SER A 8 -20.50 -42.85 -9.09
CA SER A 8 -21.77 -42.15 -9.34
C SER A 8 -22.55 -42.14 -8.03
N LEU A 9 -22.78 -40.95 -7.48
CA LEU A 9 -23.60 -40.81 -6.28
C LEU A 9 -25.04 -41.22 -6.63
N PRO A 10 -25.72 -41.99 -5.75
CA PRO A 10 -27.09 -42.38 -5.99
C PRO A 10 -27.97 -41.13 -6.08
N MET A 11 -28.69 -40.95 -7.18
CA MET A 11 -29.60 -39.81 -7.35
C MET A 11 -30.77 -39.89 -6.36
N ILE A 12 -31.29 -41.10 -6.13
CA ILE A 12 -32.46 -41.37 -5.28
C ILE A 12 -32.10 -42.46 -4.28
N LEU A 13 -32.47 -42.26 -3.01
CA LEU A 13 -32.31 -43.25 -1.95
C LEU A 13 -33.63 -43.49 -1.23
N PHE A 14 -34.03 -44.76 -1.13
CA PHE A 14 -35.16 -45.19 -0.31
C PHE A 14 -34.64 -45.73 1.02
N VAL A 15 -35.22 -45.26 2.12
CA VAL A 15 -34.78 -45.61 3.47
C VAL A 15 -35.98 -45.87 4.36
N ASN A 16 -35.84 -46.74 5.35
CA ASN A 16 -36.89 -46.95 6.35
C ASN A 16 -36.47 -46.32 7.68
N LEU A 17 -37.20 -45.29 8.13
CA LEU A 17 -36.91 -44.57 9.37
C LEU A 17 -37.74 -45.07 10.56
N ASN A 18 -38.54 -46.13 10.40
CA ASN A 18 -39.28 -46.77 11.49
C ASN A 18 -38.40 -47.55 12.49
N LEU A 19 -37.08 -47.47 12.37
CA LEU A 19 -36.13 -48.13 13.27
C LEU A 19 -36.22 -47.54 14.70
N GLN A 20 -36.20 -48.43 15.69
CA GLN A 20 -36.50 -48.19 17.11
C GLN A 20 -35.71 -47.03 17.76
N ILE A 21 -36.30 -46.48 18.83
CA ILE A 21 -35.68 -45.46 19.70
C ILE A 21 -34.41 -46.05 20.32
N MET A 22 -33.27 -45.36 20.18
CA MET A 22 -32.02 -45.73 20.85
C MET A 22 -31.94 -45.11 22.25
N ALA A 23 -31.10 -45.68 23.12
CA ALA A 23 -30.81 -45.10 24.43
C ALA A 23 -30.25 -43.66 24.32
N LYS A 24 -30.60 -42.79 25.29
CA LYS A 24 -30.21 -41.35 25.41
C LYS A 24 -30.98 -40.33 24.57
N GLY A 25 -32.20 -40.63 24.11
CA GLY A 25 -33.09 -39.64 23.47
C GLY A 25 -32.68 -39.21 22.05
N TYR A 26 -31.68 -39.88 21.45
CA TYR A 26 -31.42 -39.82 20.02
C TYR A 26 -32.21 -40.95 19.36
N THR A 27 -32.93 -40.65 18.29
CA THR A 27 -33.54 -41.68 17.46
C THR A 27 -32.49 -42.27 16.51
N MET A 28 -32.57 -43.57 16.21
CA MET A 28 -31.75 -44.19 15.16
C MET A 28 -31.87 -43.46 13.83
N SER A 29 -33.09 -42.97 13.54
CA SER A 29 -33.40 -42.21 12.33
C SER A 29 -32.56 -40.94 12.19
N GLU A 30 -32.28 -40.21 13.28
CA GLU A 30 -31.42 -39.02 13.23
C GLU A 30 -29.98 -39.35 12.84
N LYS A 31 -29.35 -40.31 13.53
CA LYS A 31 -27.96 -40.70 13.21
C LYS A 31 -27.84 -41.36 11.84
N PHE A 32 -28.86 -42.11 11.44
CA PHE A 32 -28.90 -42.75 10.13
C PHE A 32 -29.06 -41.73 9.00
N LEU A 33 -29.98 -40.77 9.13
CA LEU A 33 -30.09 -39.65 8.19
C LEU A 33 -28.82 -38.82 8.14
N ASP A 34 -28.23 -38.53 9.30
CA ASP A 34 -26.93 -37.87 9.39
C ASP A 34 -25.90 -38.65 8.58
N MET A 35 -25.75 -39.96 8.83
CA MET A 35 -24.84 -40.83 8.07
C MET A 35 -25.12 -40.83 6.55
N ILE A 36 -26.38 -40.88 6.12
CA ILE A 36 -26.78 -40.85 4.71
C ILE A 36 -26.36 -39.54 4.05
N LEU A 37 -26.76 -38.42 4.66
CA LEU A 37 -26.36 -37.08 4.22
C LEU A 37 -24.83 -36.94 4.29
N HIS A 38 -24.20 -37.69 5.20
CA HIS A 38 -22.78 -37.67 5.41
C HIS A 38 -21.95 -38.47 4.42
N ARG A 39 -22.43 -39.60 3.93
CA ARG A 39 -21.64 -40.51 3.10
C ARG A 39 -22.11 -40.55 1.66
N LEU A 40 -23.42 -40.41 1.46
CA LEU A 40 -24.07 -40.60 0.16
C LEU A 40 -24.58 -39.27 -0.42
N ASN A 41 -25.19 -38.42 0.41
CA ASN A 41 -25.82 -37.16 0.03
C ASN A 41 -26.57 -37.23 -1.32
N PRO A 42 -27.54 -38.16 -1.46
CA PRO A 42 -28.32 -38.31 -2.69
C PRO A 42 -29.11 -37.04 -2.99
N GLU A 43 -29.60 -36.86 -4.22
CA GLU A 43 -30.44 -35.69 -4.50
C GLU A 43 -31.81 -35.80 -3.81
N TYR A 44 -32.36 -37.02 -3.74
CA TYR A 44 -33.66 -37.34 -3.14
C TYR A 44 -33.54 -38.43 -2.08
N ILE A 45 -34.16 -38.21 -0.92
CA ILE A 45 -34.34 -39.24 0.12
C ILE A 45 -35.83 -39.49 0.30
N PHE A 46 -36.29 -40.71 0.01
CA PHE A 46 -37.64 -41.17 0.30
C PHE A 46 -37.61 -42.05 1.55
N ALA A 47 -38.03 -41.47 2.67
CA ALA A 47 -38.03 -42.12 3.96
C ALA A 47 -39.40 -42.72 4.30
N HIS A 48 -39.48 -44.04 4.42
CA HIS A 48 -40.67 -44.72 4.93
C HIS A 48 -40.83 -44.46 6.43
N VAL A 49 -42.03 -44.04 6.83
CA VAL A 49 -42.42 -43.77 8.22
C VAL A 49 -43.87 -44.20 8.48
N SER A 50 -44.12 -44.80 9.64
CA SER A 50 -45.43 -45.30 10.05
C SER A 50 -46.40 -44.15 10.31
N ASN A 51 -45.89 -43.03 10.83
CA ASN A 51 -46.64 -41.82 11.07
C ASN A 51 -45.90 -40.59 10.49
N PRO A 52 -46.19 -40.17 9.24
CA PRO A 52 -45.52 -39.03 8.61
C PRO A 52 -45.79 -37.69 9.31
N HIS A 53 -46.76 -37.62 10.22
CA HIS A 53 -47.03 -36.41 11.02
C HIS A 53 -46.13 -36.30 12.26
N ASN A 54 -45.36 -37.33 12.61
CA ASN A 54 -44.43 -37.27 13.72
C ASN A 54 -43.20 -36.43 13.35
N SER A 55 -43.06 -35.26 13.98
CA SER A 55 -41.98 -34.31 13.70
C SER A 55 -40.61 -34.74 14.23
N GLU A 56 -40.51 -35.80 15.03
CA GLU A 56 -39.23 -36.36 15.46
C GLU A 56 -38.40 -36.89 14.28
N TYR A 57 -39.04 -37.30 13.17
CA TYR A 57 -38.32 -37.75 11.97
C TYR A 57 -37.54 -36.63 11.25
N GLN A 58 -37.84 -35.36 11.54
CA GLN A 58 -37.22 -34.20 10.87
C GLN A 58 -36.50 -33.22 11.82
N LYS A 59 -36.58 -33.43 13.15
CA LYS A 59 -36.16 -32.48 14.21
C LYS A 59 -34.72 -31.95 14.09
N ARG A 60 -33.83 -32.68 13.43
CA ARG A 60 -32.42 -32.30 13.25
C ARG A 60 -31.92 -32.33 11.81
N TYR A 61 -32.83 -32.46 10.84
CA TYR A 61 -32.45 -32.52 9.44
C TYR A 61 -31.64 -31.29 9.00
N GLN A 62 -31.99 -30.11 9.51
CA GLN A 62 -31.24 -28.86 9.25
C GLN A 62 -29.77 -28.88 9.71
N ARG A 63 -29.39 -29.77 10.65
CA ARG A 63 -28.03 -29.88 11.19
C ARG A 63 -27.18 -30.95 10.50
N ALA A 64 -27.82 -31.87 9.79
CA ALA A 64 -27.21 -33.11 9.32
C ALA A 64 -26.25 -32.94 8.12
N GLY A 65 -26.00 -31.70 7.69
CA GLY A 65 -24.83 -31.40 6.85
C GLY A 65 -24.95 -31.79 5.38
N GLY A 66 -26.16 -31.97 4.84
CA GLY A 66 -26.38 -32.41 3.45
C GLY A 66 -27.44 -31.60 2.70
N THR A 67 -27.41 -31.69 1.36
CA THR A 67 -28.26 -30.93 0.43
C THR A 67 -29.47 -31.73 -0.07
N SER A 68 -29.62 -32.98 0.36
CA SER A 68 -30.68 -33.87 -0.11
C SER A 68 -32.08 -33.31 0.18
N LYS A 69 -33.03 -33.59 -0.72
CA LYS A 69 -34.45 -33.28 -0.51
C LYS A 69 -35.12 -34.47 0.20
N LEU A 70 -35.58 -34.27 1.43
CA LEU A 70 -36.28 -35.28 2.22
C LEU A 70 -37.77 -35.32 1.88
N PHE A 71 -38.28 -36.51 1.59
CA PHE A 71 -39.69 -36.83 1.42
C PHE A 71 -40.03 -37.99 2.35
N LEU A 72 -41.15 -37.89 3.06
CA LEU A 72 -41.66 -38.97 3.89
C LEU A 72 -42.78 -39.68 3.14
N TRP A 73 -42.87 -41.00 3.25
CA TRP A 73 -43.98 -41.77 2.66
C TRP A 73 -44.42 -42.88 3.61
N ASN A 74 -45.64 -43.37 3.42
CA ASN A 74 -46.28 -44.37 4.27
C ASN A 74 -46.90 -45.43 3.37
N GLU A 75 -46.61 -46.71 3.64
CA GLU A 75 -47.15 -47.85 2.90
C GLU A 75 -48.69 -47.90 2.92
N ASN A 76 -49.33 -47.38 3.97
CA ASN A 76 -50.79 -47.31 4.08
C ASN A 76 -51.42 -46.28 3.12
N VAL A 77 -50.62 -45.36 2.56
CA VAL A 77 -51.09 -44.32 1.63
C VAL A 77 -50.10 -44.20 0.46
N PRO A 78 -49.96 -45.24 -0.38
CA PRO A 78 -48.84 -45.39 -1.31
C PRO A 78 -48.77 -44.30 -2.39
N ASN A 79 -49.89 -43.67 -2.72
CA ASN A 79 -49.97 -42.62 -3.74
C ASN A 79 -49.62 -41.22 -3.19
N SER A 80 -49.28 -41.10 -1.91
CA SER A 80 -49.03 -39.82 -1.25
C SER A 80 -47.63 -39.77 -0.65
N ILE A 81 -46.95 -38.66 -0.89
CA ILE A 81 -45.72 -38.29 -0.19
C ILE A 81 -45.99 -37.09 0.71
N TYR A 82 -45.14 -36.92 1.71
CA TYR A 82 -45.23 -35.88 2.71
C TYR A 82 -43.95 -35.05 2.67
N VAL A 83 -44.11 -33.77 2.41
CA VAL A 83 -43.00 -32.81 2.28
C VAL A 83 -42.82 -32.11 3.63
N PRO A 84 -41.73 -32.38 4.37
CA PRO A 84 -41.46 -31.73 5.64
C PRO A 84 -41.14 -30.24 5.43
N CYS A 85 -41.57 -29.38 6.36
CA CYS A 85 -41.08 -28.01 6.44
C CYS A 85 -39.89 -27.97 7.42
N ILE A 86 -38.67 -28.04 6.87
CA ILE A 86 -37.44 -28.10 7.66
C ILE A 86 -37.27 -26.84 8.52
N PRO A 87 -37.43 -25.60 7.99
CA PRO A 87 -37.30 -24.40 8.81
C PRO A 87 -38.40 -24.24 9.87
N CYS A 88 -39.59 -24.83 9.68
CA CYS A 88 -40.70 -24.73 10.62
C CYS A 88 -40.44 -25.51 11.93
N GLY A 89 -39.47 -26.42 11.95
CA GLY A 89 -39.20 -27.29 13.08
C GLY A 89 -40.36 -28.25 13.35
N MET A 90 -40.67 -28.47 14.64
CA MET A 90 -41.68 -29.44 15.06
C MET A 90 -43.13 -28.93 15.02
N LYS A 91 -43.35 -27.65 14.72
CA LYS A 91 -44.65 -26.99 14.87
C LYS A 91 -45.64 -27.26 13.73
N ILE A 92 -45.13 -27.54 12.54
CA ILE A 92 -45.95 -27.66 11.33
C ILE A 92 -45.83 -29.09 10.79
N PRO A 93 -46.94 -29.83 10.65
CA PRO A 93 -46.90 -31.18 10.08
C PRO A 93 -46.47 -31.15 8.61
N PRO A 94 -45.82 -32.21 8.09
CA PRO A 94 -45.48 -32.32 6.68
C PRO A 94 -46.69 -32.18 5.75
N LYS A 95 -46.51 -31.47 4.64
CA LYS A 95 -47.55 -31.24 3.63
C LYS A 95 -47.74 -32.49 2.77
N LYS A 96 -48.94 -33.05 2.73
CA LYS A 96 -49.30 -34.17 1.85
C LYS A 96 -49.36 -33.71 0.39
N VAL A 97 -48.70 -34.43 -0.50
CA VAL A 97 -48.59 -34.17 -1.94
C VAL A 97 -48.80 -35.47 -2.71
N LEU A 98 -49.54 -35.43 -3.81
CA LEU A 98 -49.73 -36.59 -4.69
C LEU A 98 -48.42 -36.88 -5.45
N LEU A 99 -47.97 -38.13 -5.46
CA LEU A 99 -46.79 -38.52 -6.22
C LEU A 99 -47.11 -38.52 -7.71
N LYS A 100 -46.53 -37.56 -8.46
CA LYS A 100 -46.71 -37.44 -9.91
C LYS A 100 -45.38 -37.53 -10.66
N SER A 101 -44.47 -36.58 -10.42
CA SER A 101 -43.16 -36.51 -11.08
C SER A 101 -42.09 -35.89 -10.18
N LEU A 102 -40.81 -36.23 -10.38
CA LEU A 102 -39.68 -35.67 -9.61
C LEU A 102 -39.59 -34.12 -9.68
N PRO A 103 -39.80 -33.47 -10.85
CA PRO A 103 -39.80 -32.00 -10.91
C PRO A 103 -40.93 -31.36 -10.11
N GLU A 104 -42.13 -31.94 -10.15
CA GLU A 104 -43.29 -31.40 -9.42
C GLU A 104 -43.12 -31.52 -7.90
N ILE A 105 -42.63 -32.67 -7.42
CA ILE A 105 -42.35 -32.84 -5.98
C ILE A 105 -41.19 -31.94 -5.53
N THR A 106 -40.21 -31.70 -6.41
CA THR A 106 -39.10 -30.76 -6.16
C THR A 106 -39.60 -29.33 -6.02
N ARG A 107 -40.51 -28.92 -6.91
CA ARG A 107 -41.18 -27.62 -6.82
C ARG A 107 -41.91 -27.48 -5.49
N HIS A 108 -42.70 -28.47 -5.09
CA HIS A 108 -43.38 -28.47 -3.80
C HIS A 108 -42.43 -28.44 -2.61
N TRP A 109 -41.31 -29.17 -2.68
CA TRP A 109 -40.26 -29.12 -1.67
C TRP A 109 -39.67 -27.72 -1.53
N HIS A 110 -39.37 -27.04 -2.66
CA HIS A 110 -38.85 -25.68 -2.64
C HIS A 110 -39.88 -24.67 -2.15
N GLU A 111 -41.13 -24.74 -2.59
CA GLU A 111 -42.21 -23.87 -2.10
C GLU A 111 -42.37 -23.98 -0.58
N ASN A 112 -42.29 -25.21 -0.05
CA ASN A 112 -42.45 -25.48 1.38
C ASN A 112 -41.24 -25.05 2.22
N ASN A 113 -40.03 -25.02 1.64
CA ASN A 113 -38.78 -24.76 2.37
C ASN A 113 -38.06 -23.45 1.98
N LYS A 114 -38.61 -22.66 1.04
CA LYS A 114 -38.05 -21.36 0.61
C LYS A 114 -38.10 -20.30 1.73
N ASN A 115 -39.15 -20.35 2.55
CA ASN A 115 -39.33 -19.43 3.68
C ASN A 115 -38.70 -20.03 4.95
N MET A 116 -37.73 -19.33 5.50
CA MET A 116 -36.96 -19.76 6.67
C MET A 116 -37.61 -19.48 8.02
N GLN A 117 -38.82 -18.93 8.06
CA GLN A 117 -39.61 -18.74 9.29
C GLN A 117 -38.86 -17.95 10.37
N ASN A 118 -38.12 -16.90 10.00
CA ASN A 118 -37.32 -16.06 10.89
C ASN A 118 -36.24 -16.81 11.68
N LYS A 119 -35.86 -18.01 11.24
CA LYS A 119 -34.73 -18.75 11.82
C LYS A 119 -33.41 -18.01 11.62
N ILE A 120 -32.38 -18.46 12.33
CA ILE A 120 -31.10 -17.78 12.43
C ILE A 120 -30.15 -18.32 11.36
N ALA A 121 -29.59 -17.40 10.57
CA ALA A 121 -28.35 -17.59 9.84
C ALA A 121 -27.21 -17.05 10.71
N GLU A 122 -26.36 -17.96 11.18
CA GLU A 122 -25.20 -17.65 11.99
C GLU A 122 -24.02 -17.33 11.08
N HIS A 123 -23.32 -16.25 11.40
CA HIS A 123 -22.12 -15.84 10.71
C HIS A 123 -20.92 -15.91 11.65
N ASN A 124 -19.82 -16.47 11.15
CA ASN A 124 -18.55 -16.60 11.88
C ASN A 124 -17.47 -15.74 11.22
N ALA A 125 -17.61 -14.40 11.26
CA ALA A 125 -16.43 -13.57 11.08
C ALA A 125 -16.21 -12.62 12.23
N ASP A 126 -14.93 -12.33 12.42
CA ASP A 126 -14.42 -11.42 13.41
C ASP A 126 -14.98 -10.01 13.13
N GLY A 127 -15.89 -9.53 13.98
CA GLY A 127 -16.41 -8.17 13.88
C GLY A 127 -17.66 -7.91 14.70
N GLU A 128 -17.86 -6.64 15.07
CA GLU A 128 -19.11 -6.16 15.66
C GLU A 128 -20.22 -6.17 14.59
N PHE A 129 -20.82 -7.33 14.35
CA PHE A 129 -22.09 -7.38 13.65
C PHE A 129 -23.17 -6.85 14.60
N ASN A 130 -23.55 -5.59 14.43
CA ASN A 130 -24.69 -5.05 15.15
C ASN A 130 -25.96 -5.70 14.61
N THR A 131 -26.61 -6.52 15.42
CA THR A 131 -27.85 -7.22 15.07
C THR A 131 -29.04 -6.29 14.86
N SER A 132 -28.90 -4.98 15.17
CA SER A 132 -29.95 -4.00 14.89
C SER A 132 -30.20 -3.92 13.38
N PHE A 133 -31.47 -4.04 12.99
CA PHE A 133 -31.95 -3.91 11.62
C PHE A 133 -31.34 -2.69 10.94
N VAL A 134 -30.63 -2.90 9.82
CA VAL A 134 -30.11 -1.82 8.98
C VAL A 134 -31.30 -1.26 8.18
N PRO A 135 -31.71 0.00 8.33
CA PRO A 135 -32.89 0.56 7.66
C PRO A 135 -32.77 0.58 6.14
N SER A 136 -31.55 0.63 5.59
CA SER A 136 -31.32 0.62 4.15
C SER A 136 -29.88 0.31 3.76
N CYS A 137 -29.69 -0.73 2.95
CA CYS A 137 -28.44 -1.02 2.21
C CYS A 137 -28.13 0.01 1.10
N GLY A 138 -29.05 0.96 0.85
CA GLY A 138 -28.86 2.06 -0.10
C GLY A 138 -28.15 3.28 0.50
N LEU A 139 -28.15 3.42 1.83
CA LEU A 139 -27.59 4.58 2.57
C LEU A 139 -26.20 4.32 3.16
N VAL A 140 -25.47 3.30 2.68
CA VAL A 140 -24.14 2.88 3.20
C VAL A 140 -23.07 3.99 3.07
N LEU A 141 -23.38 5.09 2.37
CA LEU A 141 -22.55 6.29 2.29
C LEU A 141 -22.55 7.12 3.58
N LEU A 142 -23.50 6.92 4.50
CA LEU A 142 -23.55 7.69 5.75
C LEU A 142 -22.50 7.16 6.75
N PRO A 143 -21.51 7.97 7.12
CA PRO A 143 -20.33 7.53 7.87
C PRO A 143 -20.59 7.13 9.33
N PHE A 144 -21.82 7.33 9.81
CA PHE A 144 -22.26 6.98 11.17
C PHE A 144 -22.88 5.58 11.25
N TRP A 145 -23.10 4.93 10.10
CA TRP A 145 -23.70 3.60 10.06
C TRP A 145 -22.69 2.51 10.41
N THR A 146 -23.13 1.55 11.22
CA THR A 146 -22.31 0.42 11.70
C THR A 146 -22.41 -0.81 10.80
N GLY A 147 -23.35 -0.87 9.85
CA GLY A 147 -23.49 -2.00 8.93
C GLY A 147 -22.41 -2.02 7.85
N GLY A 148 -21.82 -3.20 7.60
CA GLY A 148 -20.84 -3.44 6.54
C GLY A 148 -21.46 -4.07 5.29
N GLU A 149 -20.63 -4.38 4.29
CA GLU A 149 -21.02 -5.14 3.08
C GLU A 149 -21.80 -6.41 3.45
N LEU A 150 -21.26 -7.18 4.40
CA LEU A 150 -21.87 -8.41 4.88
C LEU A 150 -23.27 -8.18 5.47
N SER A 151 -23.48 -7.10 6.23
CA SER A 151 -24.80 -6.77 6.78
C SER A 151 -25.81 -6.54 5.65
N CYS A 152 -25.39 -5.90 4.56
CA CYS A 152 -26.23 -5.67 3.40
C CYS A 152 -26.57 -6.97 2.65
N ILE A 153 -25.58 -7.86 2.49
CA ILE A 153 -25.78 -9.21 1.94
C ILE A 153 -26.82 -9.96 2.78
N LEU A 154 -26.58 -10.04 4.10
CA LEU A 154 -27.43 -10.78 5.02
C LEU A 154 -28.84 -10.22 5.11
N GLN A 155 -29.00 -8.90 5.10
CA GLN A 155 -30.33 -8.29 5.10
C GLN A 155 -31.06 -8.58 3.78
N THR A 156 -30.39 -8.45 2.65
CA THR A 156 -31.01 -8.65 1.33
C THR A 156 -31.46 -10.10 1.16
N LEU A 157 -30.59 -11.06 1.54
CA LEU A 157 -30.94 -12.48 1.52
C LEU A 157 -31.96 -12.81 2.61
N GLY A 158 -31.84 -12.19 3.80
CA GLY A 158 -32.76 -12.34 4.93
C GLY A 158 -34.18 -11.94 4.58
N LEU A 159 -34.37 -10.82 3.88
CA LEU A 159 -35.68 -10.39 3.36
C LEU A 159 -36.22 -11.33 2.29
N LYS A 160 -35.35 -11.81 1.40
CA LYS A 160 -35.74 -12.70 0.29
C LYS A 160 -36.16 -14.10 0.75
N TYR A 161 -35.49 -14.63 1.76
CA TYR A 161 -35.69 -16.00 2.27
C TYR A 161 -36.33 -16.04 3.67
N ASN A 162 -36.67 -14.88 4.25
CA ASN A 162 -37.31 -14.71 5.56
C ASN A 162 -36.51 -15.30 6.75
N PHE A 163 -35.25 -14.88 6.92
CA PHE A 163 -34.37 -15.26 8.04
C PHE A 163 -33.76 -14.06 8.76
N THR A 164 -33.26 -14.31 9.97
CA THR A 164 -32.52 -13.33 10.78
C THR A 164 -31.05 -13.71 10.86
N ALA A 165 -30.15 -12.74 10.79
CA ALA A 165 -28.72 -12.97 10.93
C ALA A 165 -28.26 -12.71 12.37
N LYS A 166 -27.35 -13.55 12.90
CA LYS A 166 -26.68 -13.32 14.19
C LYS A 166 -25.21 -13.73 14.13
N ASN A 167 -24.40 -13.14 15.00
CA ASN A 167 -23.01 -13.53 15.22
C ASN A 167 -22.93 -14.78 16.13
N GLU A 168 -21.92 -15.63 15.94
CA GLU A 168 -21.69 -16.90 16.67
C GLU A 168 -21.56 -16.71 18.20
N ASP A 169 -21.09 -15.55 18.66
CA ASP A 169 -20.85 -15.27 20.08
C ASP A 169 -22.13 -15.17 20.95
N ALA A 170 -23.32 -15.17 20.35
CA ALA A 170 -24.57 -15.16 21.09
C ALA A 170 -24.86 -16.57 21.64
N ILE A 171 -24.40 -16.84 22.87
CA ILE A 171 -24.69 -18.03 23.69
C ILE A 171 -26.22 -18.24 23.77
N GLY A 172 -26.75 -19.01 22.82
CA GLY A 172 -28.17 -19.27 22.66
C GLY A 172 -28.42 -20.68 22.16
N THR A 173 -29.64 -21.18 22.36
CA THR A 173 -30.03 -22.51 21.92
C THR A 173 -29.87 -22.63 20.39
N ARG A 174 -28.91 -23.47 19.96
CA ARG A 174 -28.61 -23.76 18.55
C ARG A 174 -29.80 -24.32 17.76
N ASP A 175 -30.96 -24.55 18.38
CA ASP A 175 -32.17 -25.11 17.74
C ASP A 175 -32.81 -24.17 16.72
N HIS A 176 -32.42 -22.89 16.75
CA HIS A 176 -32.88 -21.88 15.80
C HIS A 176 -31.92 -21.63 14.65
N VAL A 177 -30.69 -22.17 14.69
CA VAL A 177 -29.70 -21.98 13.63
C VAL A 177 -29.98 -22.97 12.50
N ILE A 178 -30.14 -22.43 11.29
CA ILE A 178 -30.40 -23.21 10.07
C ILE A 178 -29.34 -23.01 9.00
N LEU A 179 -28.46 -22.04 9.15
CA LEU A 179 -27.35 -21.76 8.24
C LEU A 179 -26.17 -21.28 9.08
N ILE A 180 -24.98 -21.76 8.77
CA ILE A 180 -23.72 -21.25 9.32
C ILE A 180 -22.85 -20.92 8.13
N PHE A 181 -22.26 -19.74 8.09
CA PHE A 181 -21.38 -19.35 7.00
C PHE A 181 -20.32 -18.37 7.51
N SER A 182 -19.20 -18.29 6.80
CA SER A 182 -18.12 -17.37 7.10
C SER A 182 -17.75 -16.62 5.84
N SER A 183 -17.46 -15.33 5.98
CA SER A 183 -16.90 -14.50 4.91
C SER A 183 -15.45 -14.21 5.25
N ASP A 184 -14.61 -14.04 4.22
CA ASP A 184 -13.21 -13.62 4.36
C ASP A 184 -12.35 -14.52 5.26
N LEU A 185 -12.66 -15.81 5.34
CA LEU A 185 -11.88 -16.76 6.13
C LEU A 185 -10.49 -16.91 5.51
N LEU A 186 -9.44 -16.62 6.28
CA LEU A 186 -8.06 -16.83 5.83
C LEU A 186 -7.80 -18.33 5.66
N LEU A 187 -7.51 -18.77 4.43
CA LEU A 187 -7.22 -20.17 4.16
C LEU A 187 -5.87 -20.57 4.78
N ARG A 188 -5.93 -21.40 5.83
CA ARG A 188 -4.76 -22.11 6.37
C ARG A 188 -5.09 -23.59 6.53
N ALA A 189 -4.08 -24.39 6.88
CA ALA A 189 -4.26 -25.83 7.09
C ALA A 189 -5.32 -26.15 8.16
N THR A 190 -5.43 -25.32 9.21
CA THR A 190 -6.43 -25.46 10.28
C THR A 190 -7.85 -25.21 9.78
N GLU A 191 -8.03 -24.20 8.94
CA GLU A 191 -9.32 -23.85 8.34
C GLU A 191 -9.76 -24.91 7.35
N PHE A 192 -8.84 -25.47 6.57
CA PHE A 192 -9.15 -26.59 5.68
C PHE A 192 -9.68 -27.80 6.48
N HIS A 193 -9.04 -28.12 7.62
CA HIS A 193 -9.55 -29.16 8.52
C HIS A 193 -10.92 -28.83 9.08
N PHE A 194 -11.17 -27.57 9.47
CA PHE A 194 -12.47 -27.10 9.96
C PHE A 194 -13.53 -27.23 8.86
N MET A 195 -13.29 -26.71 7.67
CA MET A 195 -14.19 -26.82 6.53
C MET A 195 -14.50 -28.27 6.18
N HIS A 196 -13.51 -29.17 6.21
CA HIS A 196 -13.75 -30.59 5.99
C HIS A 196 -14.60 -31.20 7.13
N LYS A 197 -14.30 -30.86 8.39
CA LYS A 197 -15.02 -31.34 9.58
C LYS A 197 -16.48 -30.88 9.60
N PHE A 198 -16.74 -29.62 9.26
CA PHE A 198 -18.09 -29.02 9.23
C PHE A 198 -18.76 -29.11 7.86
N ARG A 199 -18.01 -29.57 6.86
CA ARG A 199 -18.43 -29.73 5.45
C ARG A 199 -18.97 -28.45 4.90
N SER A 200 -18.16 -27.43 5.03
CA SER A 200 -18.46 -26.18 4.36
C SER A 200 -18.26 -26.35 2.86
N GLU A 201 -19.15 -25.76 2.10
CA GLU A 201 -19.00 -25.53 0.68
C GLU A 201 -18.42 -24.14 0.47
N VAL A 202 -17.40 -24.04 -0.37
CA VAL A 202 -16.84 -22.75 -0.77
C VAL A 202 -17.81 -22.08 -1.72
N TYR A 203 -18.18 -20.84 -1.42
CA TYR A 203 -19.04 -20.03 -2.29
C TYR A 203 -18.29 -18.86 -2.94
N ASP A 204 -17.17 -18.44 -2.34
CA ASP A 204 -16.32 -17.40 -2.89
C ASP A 204 -14.86 -17.69 -2.56
N LEU A 205 -13.95 -17.34 -3.48
CA LEU A 205 -12.53 -17.51 -3.32
C LEU A 205 -11.84 -16.26 -3.86
N VAL A 206 -11.17 -15.53 -2.98
CA VAL A 206 -10.48 -14.28 -3.33
C VAL A 206 -9.00 -14.45 -3.05
N MET A 207 -8.20 -14.18 -4.07
CA MET A 207 -6.74 -14.17 -3.96
C MET A 207 -6.27 -12.72 -4.02
N THR A 208 -5.63 -12.26 -2.95
CA THR A 208 -5.15 -10.87 -2.86
C THR A 208 -3.65 -10.85 -2.70
N GLY A 209 -2.95 -10.35 -3.72
CA GLY A 209 -1.52 -10.09 -3.66
C GLY A 209 -1.21 -8.86 -2.82
N TYR A 210 -0.26 -8.97 -1.90
CA TYR A 210 0.26 -7.83 -1.15
C TYR A 210 1.11 -6.97 -2.07
N LYS A 211 1.02 -5.67 -1.86
CA LYS A 211 1.84 -4.69 -2.53
C LYS A 211 2.59 -3.87 -1.50
N PHE A 212 3.64 -3.20 -1.94
CA PHE A 212 4.31 -2.23 -1.11
C PHE A 212 4.33 -0.83 -1.72
N SER A 213 4.36 0.16 -0.84
CA SER A 213 4.63 1.55 -1.19
C SER A 213 5.60 2.14 -0.18
N VAL A 214 6.51 2.98 -0.66
CA VAL A 214 7.51 3.64 0.16
C VAL A 214 7.05 5.06 0.43
N PHE A 215 7.13 5.46 1.68
CA PHE A 215 6.78 6.79 2.16
C PHE A 215 8.08 7.46 2.58
N THR A 216 8.39 8.59 1.98
CA THR A 216 9.61 9.36 2.26
C THR A 216 9.25 10.82 2.41
N THR A 217 9.96 11.57 3.25
CA THR A 217 9.87 13.03 3.16
C THR A 217 10.51 13.46 1.84
N LEU A 218 9.95 14.46 1.15
CA LEU A 218 10.68 15.14 0.11
C LEU A 218 11.91 15.79 0.75
N THR A 219 13.09 15.51 0.23
CA THR A 219 14.25 16.31 0.58
C THR A 219 13.96 17.74 0.16
N SER A 220 14.27 18.70 1.03
CA SER A 220 14.27 20.10 0.64
C SER A 220 15.14 20.26 -0.61
N PRO A 221 14.83 21.23 -1.51
CA PRO A 221 15.73 21.58 -2.60
C PRO A 221 17.14 21.78 -2.03
N MET A 222 18.18 21.50 -2.81
CA MET A 222 19.55 21.62 -2.30
C MET A 222 19.77 23.05 -1.79
N THR A 223 19.80 23.21 -0.46
CA THR A 223 19.98 24.53 0.17
C THR A 223 21.45 24.85 0.43
N ASN A 224 22.34 23.90 0.15
CA ASN A 224 23.76 24.04 0.37
C ASN A 224 24.45 24.66 -0.85
N PHE A 225 25.65 25.21 -0.61
CA PHE A 225 26.48 25.80 -1.66
C PHE A 225 26.84 24.82 -2.79
N ALA A 226 26.80 23.51 -2.51
CA ALA A 226 27.01 22.47 -3.52
C ALA A 226 26.01 22.55 -4.70
N ALA A 227 24.82 23.12 -4.47
CA ALA A 227 23.82 23.34 -5.53
C ALA A 227 24.32 24.21 -6.69
N PHE A 228 25.31 25.09 -6.45
CA PHE A 228 25.89 25.93 -7.51
C PHE A 228 26.86 25.17 -8.42
N PHE A 229 27.42 24.05 -7.93
CA PHE A 229 28.35 23.23 -8.70
C PHE A 229 27.70 21.98 -9.28
N SER A 230 26.57 21.52 -8.73
CA SER A 230 25.83 20.34 -9.20
C SER A 230 25.28 20.38 -10.65
N PRO A 231 25.08 21.54 -11.31
CA PRO A 231 24.65 21.55 -12.71
C PRO A 231 25.58 20.80 -13.66
N PHE A 232 26.88 20.79 -13.34
CA PHE A 232 27.91 20.09 -14.09
C PHE A 232 28.70 19.16 -13.18
N ASP A 233 29.14 18.03 -13.73
CA ASP A 233 30.04 17.14 -13.01
C ASP A 233 31.46 17.72 -12.97
N VAL A 234 32.31 17.13 -12.13
CA VAL A 234 33.70 17.57 -11.93
C VAL A 234 34.47 17.53 -13.26
N ALA A 235 34.21 16.53 -14.11
CA ALA A 235 34.85 16.41 -15.41
C ALA A 235 34.50 17.58 -16.34
N THR A 236 33.22 17.97 -16.42
CA THR A 236 32.80 19.12 -17.22
C THR A 236 33.43 20.42 -16.72
N TRP A 237 33.49 20.63 -15.40
CA TRP A 237 34.18 21.80 -14.83
C TRP A 237 35.68 21.86 -15.21
N LEU A 238 36.38 20.72 -15.14
CA LEU A 238 37.77 20.62 -15.56
C LEU A 238 37.95 20.87 -17.06
N LEU A 239 37.05 20.34 -17.90
CA LEU A 239 37.08 20.58 -19.35
C LEU A 239 36.81 22.04 -19.70
N ILE A 240 35.93 22.74 -18.97
CA ILE A 240 35.71 24.19 -19.14
C ILE A 240 36.98 24.97 -18.79
N LEU A 241 37.65 24.61 -17.70
CA LEU A 241 38.93 25.24 -17.31
C LEU A 241 40.01 24.99 -18.37
N LEU A 242 40.17 23.74 -18.80
CA LEU A 242 41.18 23.35 -19.80
C LEU A 242 40.91 24.00 -21.16
N SER A 243 39.66 24.07 -21.60
CA SER A 243 39.28 24.76 -22.84
C SER A 243 39.52 26.27 -22.76
N SER A 244 39.29 26.90 -21.61
CA SER A 244 39.62 28.32 -21.38
C SER A 244 41.13 28.57 -21.54
N VAL A 245 41.97 27.69 -21.01
CA VAL A 245 43.43 27.75 -21.20
C VAL A 245 43.79 27.52 -22.67
N ALA A 246 43.19 26.51 -23.31
CA ALA A 246 43.46 26.16 -24.71
C ALA A 246 43.12 27.29 -25.68
N VAL A 247 42.02 28.04 -25.47
CA VAL A 247 41.64 29.21 -26.28
C VAL A 247 42.53 30.42 -25.98
N THR A 248 43.03 30.54 -24.75
CA THR A 248 43.94 31.65 -24.39
C THR A 248 45.27 31.58 -25.14
N VAL A 249 45.81 30.37 -25.36
CA VAL A 249 47.10 30.18 -26.05
C VAL A 249 47.16 30.83 -27.44
N PRO A 250 46.26 30.54 -28.40
CA PRO A 250 46.31 31.15 -29.73
C PRO A 250 46.03 32.66 -29.69
N VAL A 251 45.15 33.15 -28.81
CA VAL A 251 44.90 34.59 -28.64
C VAL A 251 46.16 35.30 -28.16
N TYR A 252 46.89 34.68 -27.23
CA TYR A 252 48.17 35.19 -26.75
C TYR A 252 49.23 35.19 -27.85
N LEU A 253 49.32 34.12 -28.66
CA LEU A 253 50.30 34.00 -29.75
C LEU A 253 50.08 35.02 -30.89
N GLN A 254 48.86 35.48 -31.11
CA GLN A 254 48.55 36.49 -32.13
C GLN A 254 48.98 37.92 -31.74
N ASP A 255 49.21 38.17 -30.45
CA ASP A 255 49.60 39.48 -29.94
C ASP A 255 51.11 39.71 -30.21
N LYS A 256 51.44 40.25 -31.38
CA LYS A 256 52.82 40.39 -31.95
C LYS A 256 53.83 41.20 -31.11
N ILE A 257 53.47 41.69 -29.92
CA ILE A 257 54.29 42.60 -29.12
C ILE A 257 55.17 41.80 -28.15
N TRP A 258 56.45 41.63 -28.49
CA TRP A 258 57.45 40.93 -27.67
C TRP A 258 57.85 41.77 -26.45
N GLY A 259 57.17 41.56 -25.31
CA GLY A 259 57.51 42.17 -24.01
C GLY A 259 56.59 41.72 -22.87
N LYS A 260 57.16 41.36 -21.71
CA LYS A 260 56.50 40.82 -20.48
C LYS A 260 55.47 39.70 -20.72
N ILE A 261 55.97 38.54 -21.16
CA ILE A 261 55.24 37.29 -21.50
C ILE A 261 54.16 36.91 -20.47
N ARG A 262 54.53 36.79 -19.18
CA ARG A 262 53.63 36.27 -18.14
C ARG A 262 52.39 37.14 -17.90
N HIS A 263 52.55 38.46 -17.83
CA HIS A 263 51.45 39.37 -17.51
C HIS A 263 50.39 39.42 -18.63
N LYS A 264 50.84 39.34 -19.89
CA LYS A 264 49.95 39.32 -21.06
C LYS A 264 49.13 38.04 -21.14
N PHE A 265 49.70 36.87 -20.85
CA PHE A 265 48.96 35.61 -20.82
C PHE A 265 47.82 35.65 -19.80
N PHE A 266 48.10 36.05 -18.55
CA PHE A 266 47.06 36.16 -17.51
C PHE A 266 45.99 37.19 -17.86
N LYS A 267 46.35 38.29 -18.51
CA LYS A 267 45.39 39.29 -19.02
C LYS A 267 44.43 38.68 -20.05
N HIS A 268 44.96 37.91 -21.00
CA HIS A 268 44.14 37.21 -22.00
C HIS A 268 43.29 36.09 -21.38
N LEU A 269 43.86 35.29 -20.47
CA LEU A 269 43.12 34.26 -19.73
C LEU A 269 41.96 34.85 -18.95
N PHE A 270 42.20 35.97 -18.25
CA PHE A 270 41.16 36.69 -17.54
C PHE A 270 40.07 37.18 -18.49
N LYS A 271 40.43 37.75 -19.66
CA LYS A 271 39.45 38.16 -20.68
C LYS A 271 38.61 36.98 -21.18
N ILE A 272 39.21 35.81 -21.38
CA ILE A 272 38.51 34.57 -21.79
C ILE A 272 37.55 34.08 -20.69
N ILE A 273 37.96 34.11 -19.43
CA ILE A 273 37.11 33.75 -18.28
C ILE A 273 35.97 34.75 -18.10
N VAL A 274 36.24 36.05 -18.25
CA VAL A 274 35.23 37.11 -18.18
C VAL A 274 34.20 36.93 -19.30
N LEU A 275 34.63 36.54 -20.51
CA LEU A 275 33.74 36.17 -21.60
C LEU A 275 32.91 34.90 -21.29
N LEU A 276 33.52 33.89 -20.65
CA LEU A 276 32.82 32.69 -20.17
C LEU A 276 31.71 33.06 -19.18
N LEU A 277 31.97 34.02 -18.30
CA LEU A 277 30.98 34.57 -17.35
C LEU A 277 29.99 35.55 -18.00
N ASN A 278 29.93 35.59 -19.33
CA ASN A 278 29.08 36.47 -20.13
C ASN A 278 29.25 37.96 -19.81
N GLN A 279 30.45 38.36 -19.39
CA GLN A 279 30.83 39.75 -19.21
C GLN A 279 31.60 40.17 -20.47
N VAL A 280 30.97 40.96 -21.35
CA VAL A 280 31.59 41.41 -22.60
C VAL A 280 32.02 42.87 -22.44
N ASP A 281 33.32 43.13 -22.59
CA ASP A 281 33.85 44.48 -22.75
C ASP A 281 33.82 44.86 -24.24
N GLY A 282 33.46 46.09 -24.58
CA GLY A 282 33.13 46.55 -25.95
C GLY A 282 34.29 46.46 -26.96
N ASN A 283 35.51 46.13 -26.53
CA ASN A 283 36.71 46.06 -27.36
C ASN A 283 37.06 44.62 -27.80
N VAL A 284 36.18 43.94 -28.56
CA VAL A 284 36.40 42.55 -29.06
C VAL A 284 36.78 42.49 -30.56
N SER A 285 36.95 43.63 -31.24
CA SER A 285 36.96 43.71 -32.71
C SER A 285 38.15 43.08 -33.46
N LYS A 286 39.23 42.66 -32.79
CA LYS A 286 40.49 42.28 -33.47
C LYS A 286 40.79 40.79 -33.62
N VAL A 287 39.97 39.89 -33.06
CA VAL A 287 40.26 38.42 -33.04
C VAL A 287 39.07 37.60 -33.59
N PHE A 288 38.48 38.08 -34.68
CA PHE A 288 37.45 37.35 -35.44
C PHE A 288 38.16 36.28 -36.29
N PRO A 289 37.77 34.98 -36.29
CA PRO A 289 36.51 34.35 -35.87
C PRO A 289 36.54 33.54 -34.55
N LEU A 290 37.72 33.25 -33.99
CA LEU A 290 37.86 32.34 -32.84
C LEU A 290 37.11 32.81 -31.60
N MET A 291 37.14 34.13 -31.32
CA MET A 291 36.44 34.70 -30.17
C MET A 291 34.93 34.63 -30.30
N THR A 292 34.39 34.71 -31.53
CA THR A 292 32.96 34.59 -31.80
C THR A 292 32.48 33.16 -31.52
N THR A 293 33.24 32.15 -31.98
CA THR A 293 32.95 30.74 -31.71
C THR A 293 33.03 30.44 -30.21
N TRP A 294 34.06 30.95 -29.52
CA TRP A 294 34.18 30.79 -28.08
C TRP A 294 33.04 31.47 -27.31
N PHE A 295 32.68 32.70 -27.68
CA PHE A 295 31.53 33.41 -27.10
C PHE A 295 30.24 32.62 -27.27
N PHE A 296 29.97 32.09 -28.46
CA PHE A 296 28.79 31.27 -28.72
C PHE A 296 28.78 29.99 -27.87
N GLY A 297 29.93 29.32 -27.74
CA GLY A 297 30.08 28.16 -26.86
C GLY A 297 29.81 28.50 -25.38
N CYS A 298 30.36 29.62 -24.90
CA CYS A 298 30.13 30.12 -23.55
C CYS A 298 28.67 30.47 -23.30
N TYR A 299 28.00 31.11 -24.26
CA TYR A 299 26.59 31.45 -24.19
C TYR A 299 25.72 30.20 -24.05
N ILE A 300 25.94 29.18 -24.88
CA ILE A 300 25.20 27.90 -24.77
C ILE A 300 25.48 27.25 -23.41
N LEU A 301 26.74 27.20 -23.00
CA LEU A 301 27.14 26.47 -21.80
C LEU A 301 26.66 27.16 -20.51
N MET A 302 26.94 28.46 -20.35
CA MET A 302 26.67 29.18 -19.10
C MET A 302 25.26 29.78 -19.06
N SER A 303 24.78 30.39 -20.14
CA SER A 303 23.46 31.03 -20.14
C SER A 303 22.32 30.02 -20.31
N ASN A 304 22.49 29.00 -21.16
CA ASN A 304 21.41 28.04 -21.43
C ASN A 304 21.52 26.78 -20.56
N LEU A 305 22.63 26.03 -20.65
CA LEU A 305 22.74 24.73 -19.99
C LEU A 305 22.90 24.87 -18.48
N TYR A 306 23.85 25.69 -18.03
CA TYR A 306 24.08 25.94 -16.59
C TYR A 306 22.89 26.68 -15.98
N GLY A 307 22.45 27.78 -16.59
CA GLY A 307 21.30 28.57 -16.13
C GLY A 307 20.00 27.76 -16.02
N GLY A 308 19.70 26.91 -16.99
CA GLY A 308 18.53 26.03 -16.95
C GLY A 308 18.64 24.95 -15.87
N LYS A 309 19.80 24.29 -15.77
CA LYS A 309 20.02 23.24 -14.77
C LYS A 309 20.04 23.78 -13.35
N ILE A 310 20.71 24.90 -13.08
CA ILE A 310 20.75 25.46 -11.73
C ILE A 310 19.34 25.85 -11.26
N PHE A 311 18.53 26.44 -12.14
CA PHE A 311 17.14 26.72 -11.82
C PHE A 311 16.38 25.42 -11.47
N SER A 312 16.61 24.34 -12.22
CA SER A 312 16.05 23.02 -11.90
C SER A 312 16.53 22.50 -10.53
N TYR A 313 17.82 22.55 -10.21
CA TYR A 313 18.33 22.10 -8.90
C TYR A 313 17.83 22.95 -7.71
N LEU A 314 17.64 24.25 -7.92
CA LEU A 314 17.19 25.17 -6.88
C LEU A 314 15.67 25.12 -6.65
N THR A 315 14.90 24.72 -7.66
CA THR A 315 13.43 24.70 -7.59
C THR A 315 12.83 23.31 -7.47
N VAL A 316 13.45 22.30 -8.09
CA VAL A 316 12.97 20.91 -8.10
C VAL A 316 13.57 20.17 -6.92
N THR A 317 12.71 19.61 -6.08
CA THR A 317 13.12 18.66 -5.05
C THR A 317 13.52 17.35 -5.70
N GLU A 318 14.76 16.92 -5.54
CA GLU A 318 15.17 15.58 -5.95
C GLU A 318 14.38 14.53 -5.17
N ILE A 319 13.85 13.55 -5.89
CA ILE A 319 13.19 12.41 -5.27
C ILE A 319 14.30 11.42 -4.91
N PRO A 320 14.42 10.98 -3.64
CA PRO A 320 15.43 10.00 -3.28
C PRO A 320 15.28 8.72 -4.11
N SER A 321 16.36 8.00 -4.36
CA SER A 321 16.27 6.69 -5.01
C SER A 321 15.46 5.75 -4.12
N LEU A 322 14.30 5.31 -4.59
CA LEU A 322 13.39 4.42 -3.87
C LEU A 322 13.51 3.00 -4.41
N PRO A 323 13.39 1.98 -3.55
CA PRO A 323 13.40 0.59 -4.00
C PRO A 323 12.23 0.34 -4.94
N THR A 324 12.53 -0.21 -6.12
CA THR A 324 11.52 -0.50 -7.16
C THR A 324 11.16 -1.98 -7.24
N SER A 325 11.87 -2.84 -6.49
CA SER A 325 11.61 -4.26 -6.39
C SER A 325 11.62 -4.75 -4.94
N THR A 326 11.04 -5.93 -4.70
CA THR A 326 11.08 -6.60 -3.39
C THR A 326 12.52 -6.92 -2.95
N ASN A 327 13.43 -7.18 -3.90
CA ASN A 327 14.84 -7.40 -3.60
C ASN A 327 15.54 -6.11 -3.16
N ASP A 328 15.31 -4.99 -3.86
CA ASP A 328 15.86 -3.69 -3.47
C ASP A 328 15.31 -3.28 -2.10
N LEU A 329 14.03 -3.55 -1.83
CA LEU A 329 13.39 -3.28 -0.55
C LEU A 329 14.03 -4.10 0.59
N ALA A 330 14.38 -5.36 0.32
CA ALA A 330 15.10 -6.18 1.29
C ALA A 330 16.51 -5.64 1.58
N GLN A 331 17.12 -4.93 0.62
CA GLN A 331 18.48 -4.37 0.73
C GLN A 331 18.50 -2.94 1.31
N SER A 332 17.46 -2.12 1.08
CA SER A 332 17.44 -0.66 1.26
C SER A 332 17.56 -0.11 2.69
N GLY A 333 17.74 -0.95 3.71
CA GLY A 333 17.74 -0.52 5.12
C GLY A 333 16.43 0.11 5.62
N ILE A 334 15.41 0.25 4.76
CA ILE A 334 14.13 0.90 5.07
C ILE A 334 13.32 0.02 6.05
N THR A 335 12.67 0.67 7.02
CA THR A 335 11.76 -0.03 7.96
C THR A 335 10.49 -0.44 7.24
N LEU A 336 10.07 -1.69 7.42
CA LEU A 336 8.88 -2.24 6.76
C LEU A 336 7.74 -2.35 7.76
N LEU A 337 6.55 -1.93 7.36
CA LEU A 337 5.35 -1.91 8.19
C LEU A 337 4.26 -2.78 7.57
N THR A 338 3.51 -3.49 8.41
CA THR A 338 2.29 -4.20 8.01
C THR A 338 1.25 -4.07 9.12
N THR A 339 0.00 -4.08 8.75
CA THR A 339 -1.18 -3.87 9.61
C THR A 339 -2.18 -5.02 9.53
N SER A 340 -2.12 -5.85 8.49
CA SER A 340 -3.01 -7.00 8.38
C SER A 340 -2.84 -7.94 9.56
N SER A 341 -3.96 -8.25 10.20
CA SER A 341 -4.01 -9.10 11.36
C SER A 341 -5.15 -10.11 11.30
N TYR A 342 -5.05 -11.12 12.14
CA TYR A 342 -6.10 -12.07 12.44
C TYR A 342 -6.08 -12.36 13.94
N TYR A 343 -7.22 -12.80 14.48
CA TYR A 343 -7.33 -13.19 15.86
C TYR A 343 -7.05 -14.69 16.00
N ALA A 344 -6.04 -15.03 16.80
CA ALA A 344 -5.67 -16.41 17.06
C ALA A 344 -6.10 -16.79 18.48
N ARG A 345 -6.77 -17.94 18.63
CA ARG A 345 -6.97 -18.53 19.96
C ARG A 345 -5.62 -19.01 20.49
N THR A 346 -5.30 -18.62 21.71
CA THR A 346 -4.14 -19.12 22.46
C THR A 346 -4.31 -20.61 22.79
N VAL A 347 -3.20 -21.36 22.78
CA VAL A 347 -3.18 -22.81 23.04
C VAL A 347 -3.90 -23.20 24.34
N ASN A 348 -3.88 -22.34 25.36
CA ASN A 348 -4.45 -22.62 26.68
C ASN A 348 -5.99 -22.47 26.76
N GLY A 349 -6.67 -22.06 25.67
CA GLY A 349 -8.14 -22.01 25.59
C GLY A 349 -8.88 -21.01 26.50
N SER A 350 -8.24 -20.55 27.58
CA SER A 350 -8.79 -19.65 28.60
C SER A 350 -8.39 -18.18 28.40
N THR A 351 -7.33 -17.92 27.64
CA THR A 351 -6.87 -16.55 27.38
C THR A 351 -7.56 -15.93 26.16
N PRO A 352 -7.75 -14.59 26.15
CA PRO A 352 -8.39 -13.88 25.07
C PRO A 352 -7.67 -14.09 23.74
N TYR A 353 -8.40 -13.92 22.64
CA TYR A 353 -7.84 -13.93 21.29
C TYR A 353 -6.66 -12.96 21.18
N VAL A 354 -5.52 -13.47 20.70
CA VAL A 354 -4.33 -12.66 20.47
C VAL A 354 -4.31 -12.24 19.02
N GLU A 355 -4.27 -10.93 18.80
CA GLU A 355 -4.09 -10.36 17.47
C GLU A 355 -2.67 -10.66 16.96
N LYS A 356 -2.58 -11.31 15.80
CA LYS A 356 -1.32 -11.68 15.14
C LYS A 356 -1.30 -11.15 13.70
N SER A 357 -0.12 -10.80 13.19
CA SER A 357 0.04 -10.36 11.80
C SER A 357 -0.19 -11.51 10.81
N ILE A 358 -1.02 -11.32 9.80
CA ILE A 358 -1.17 -12.32 8.72
C ILE A 358 0.18 -12.52 8.02
N LEU A 359 0.81 -11.43 7.60
CA LEU A 359 2.07 -11.47 6.86
C LEU A 359 3.23 -12.03 7.70
N LYS A 360 3.47 -11.49 8.90
CA LYS A 360 4.63 -11.84 9.74
C LYS A 360 4.49 -13.20 10.44
N SER A 361 3.28 -13.57 10.86
CA SER A 361 3.08 -14.78 11.68
C SER A 361 2.54 -15.99 10.91
N SER A 362 2.02 -15.80 9.69
CA SER A 362 1.46 -16.88 8.88
C SER A 362 2.20 -17.01 7.55
N LEU A 363 2.04 -16.04 6.63
CA LEU A 363 2.50 -16.17 5.25
C LEU A 363 4.02 -16.33 5.12
N ILE A 364 4.79 -15.48 5.81
CA ILE A 364 6.25 -15.52 5.75
C ILE A 364 6.80 -16.85 6.30
N PRO A 365 6.43 -17.30 7.51
CA PRO A 365 6.88 -18.60 8.03
C PRO A 365 6.51 -19.77 7.12
N GLU A 366 5.27 -19.81 6.61
CA GLU A 366 4.80 -20.88 5.73
C GLU A 366 5.55 -20.90 4.39
N MET A 367 5.77 -19.73 3.79
CA MET A 367 6.58 -19.64 2.57
C MET A 367 8.03 -20.03 2.84
N LEU A 368 8.63 -19.63 3.97
CA LEU A 368 9.99 -20.02 4.34
C LEU A 368 10.13 -21.52 4.64
N SER A 369 9.09 -22.18 5.19
CA SER A 369 9.12 -23.64 5.40
C SER A 369 9.00 -24.41 4.10
N ASN A 370 8.29 -23.86 3.11
CA ASN A 370 8.10 -24.49 1.81
C ASN A 370 9.27 -24.21 0.84
N LEU A 371 9.99 -23.10 1.04
CA LEU A 371 11.20 -22.79 0.28
C LEU A 371 12.42 -23.49 0.88
N GLY A 372 13.20 -24.19 0.05
CA GLY A 372 14.48 -24.75 0.48
C GLY A 372 15.43 -23.67 1.01
N ARG A 373 16.25 -24.00 2.03
CA ARG A 373 17.18 -23.06 2.70
C ARG A 373 18.15 -22.36 1.74
N THR A 374 18.47 -22.98 0.60
CA THR A 374 19.39 -22.45 -0.43
C THR A 374 18.72 -21.51 -1.43
N SER A 375 17.40 -21.29 -1.35
CA SER A 375 16.68 -20.44 -2.28
C SER A 375 17.04 -18.96 -2.11
N LYS A 376 17.40 -18.28 -3.22
CA LYS A 376 17.59 -16.82 -3.25
C LYS A 376 16.36 -16.08 -2.74
N LEU A 377 15.16 -16.57 -3.07
CA LEU A 377 13.90 -15.99 -2.61
C LEU A 377 13.74 -16.13 -1.09
N ALA A 378 14.11 -17.28 -0.51
CA ALA A 378 14.07 -17.47 0.95
C ALA A 378 15.00 -16.49 1.68
N ALA A 379 16.19 -16.22 1.13
CA ALA A 379 17.10 -15.23 1.68
C ALA A 379 16.51 -13.79 1.65
N VAL A 380 15.84 -13.43 0.55
CA VAL A 380 15.13 -12.13 0.43
C VAL A 380 13.99 -12.04 1.45
N ILE A 381 13.12 -13.06 1.53
CA ILE A 381 11.99 -13.09 2.47
C ILE A 381 12.47 -13.05 3.93
N SER A 382 13.54 -13.77 4.26
CA SER A 382 14.12 -13.76 5.60
C SER A 382 14.61 -12.36 5.99
N LYS A 383 15.27 -11.64 5.06
CA LYS A 383 15.69 -10.25 5.28
C LYS A 383 14.51 -9.31 5.49
N LEU A 384 13.43 -9.48 4.70
CA LEU A 384 12.19 -8.71 4.89
C LEU A 384 11.57 -9.00 6.26
N ASN A 385 11.51 -10.27 6.68
CA ASN A 385 10.90 -10.67 7.96
C ASN A 385 11.55 -10.00 9.18
N VAL A 386 12.89 -9.92 9.18
CA VAL A 386 13.64 -9.25 10.26
C VAL A 386 13.31 -7.77 10.33
N LYS A 387 13.09 -7.12 9.19
CA LYS A 387 12.77 -5.69 9.07
C LYS A 387 11.27 -5.38 9.20
N LEU A 388 10.41 -6.39 9.17
CA LEU A 388 8.95 -6.23 9.16
C LEU A 388 8.42 -5.99 10.56
N TRP A 389 7.74 -4.87 10.74
CA TRP A 389 7.07 -4.48 11.97
C TRP A 389 5.56 -4.62 11.81
N PHE A 390 4.97 -5.40 12.70
CA PHE A 390 3.54 -5.53 12.79
C PHE A 390 2.96 -4.41 13.65
N ILE A 391 2.08 -3.66 13.04
CA ILE A 391 1.29 -2.61 13.64
C ILE A 391 -0.07 -3.21 13.98
N LYS A 392 -0.33 -3.43 15.27
CA LYS A 392 -1.63 -3.93 15.76
C LYS A 392 -2.76 -2.97 15.39
N ASP A 393 -3.90 -3.48 14.95
CA ASP A 393 -5.04 -2.70 14.46
C ASP A 393 -5.57 -1.74 15.53
N LYS A 394 -5.46 -2.13 16.81
CA LYS A 394 -5.68 -1.26 17.98
C LYS A 394 -4.54 -0.27 18.24
N LEU A 395 -3.84 0.20 17.21
CA LEU A 395 -3.00 1.38 17.38
C LEU A 395 -3.85 2.48 18.01
N SER A 396 -3.33 3.06 19.09
CA SER A 396 -3.91 4.29 19.64
C SER A 396 -4.03 5.30 18.49
N TYR A 397 -5.10 6.10 18.53
CA TYR A 397 -5.32 7.23 17.62
C TYR A 397 -4.01 8.03 17.36
N ALA A 398 -3.20 8.20 18.42
CA ALA A 398 -1.91 8.87 18.38
C ALA A 398 -0.89 8.21 17.44
N GLN A 399 -0.78 6.88 17.42
CA GLN A 399 0.20 6.18 16.58
C GLN A 399 -0.19 6.19 15.11
N ARG A 400 -1.48 6.04 14.77
CA ARG A 400 -1.95 6.21 13.39
C ARG A 400 -1.71 7.64 12.91
N ARG A 401 -2.00 8.63 13.76
CA ARG A 401 -1.71 10.04 13.44
C ARG A 401 -0.22 10.30 13.24
N LYS A 402 0.67 9.67 14.04
CA LYS A 402 2.11 9.74 13.84
C LYS A 402 2.53 9.13 12.49
N LEU A 403 2.06 7.93 12.19
CA LEU A 403 2.32 7.25 10.92
C LEU A 403 1.90 8.12 9.72
N LEU A 404 0.66 8.61 9.73
CA LEU A 404 0.14 9.48 8.66
C LEU A 404 0.90 10.80 8.61
N GLY A 405 1.33 11.32 9.77
CA GLY A 405 2.13 12.53 9.88
C GLY A 405 3.59 12.39 9.43
N GLY A 406 4.02 11.22 8.97
CA GLY A 406 5.40 10.94 8.56
C GLY A 406 6.39 10.77 9.70
N VAL A 407 5.89 10.53 10.91
CA VAL A 407 6.70 10.20 12.08
C VAL A 407 6.61 8.69 12.28
N SER A 408 7.74 8.00 12.12
CA SER A 408 7.85 6.58 12.47
C SER A 408 7.38 6.41 13.91
N PRO A 409 6.43 5.51 14.16
CA PRO A 409 5.95 5.27 15.51
C PRO A 409 7.03 4.67 16.42
N PHE A 410 8.19 4.26 15.86
CA PHE A 410 9.19 3.44 16.55
C PHE A 410 10.51 4.16 16.88
N HIS A 411 10.80 5.33 16.30
CA HIS A 411 12.05 6.04 16.56
C HIS A 411 11.75 7.47 17.03
N SER A 412 12.14 7.77 18.27
CA SER A 412 12.05 9.11 18.87
C SER A 412 13.11 10.09 18.32
N GLY A 413 14.02 9.64 17.45
CA GLY A 413 15.03 10.48 16.82
C GLY A 413 14.45 11.37 15.72
N ARG A 414 14.83 12.65 15.70
CA ARG A 414 14.42 13.71 14.75
C ARG A 414 14.89 13.53 13.29
N GLY A 415 15.21 12.30 12.86
CA GLY A 415 15.69 12.03 11.50
C GLY A 415 14.56 11.99 10.48
N VAL A 416 14.85 12.45 9.26
CA VAL A 416 14.06 12.16 8.05
C VAL A 416 13.82 10.65 7.96
N GLN A 417 12.56 10.21 7.99
CA GLN A 417 12.21 8.80 8.05
C GLN A 417 11.55 8.35 6.76
N THR A 418 12.28 7.52 6.03
CA THR A 418 11.73 6.71 4.94
C THR A 418 11.29 5.37 5.51
N TYR A 419 10.05 4.98 5.25
CA TYR A 419 9.50 3.68 5.62
C TYR A 419 8.70 3.09 4.46
N ALA A 420 8.51 1.78 4.43
CA ALA A 420 7.65 1.13 3.46
C ALA A 420 6.51 0.41 4.16
N VAL A 421 5.33 0.43 3.55
CA VAL A 421 4.16 -0.34 4.03
C VAL A 421 3.93 -1.47 3.05
N ILE A 422 3.87 -2.71 3.55
CA ILE A 422 3.53 -3.92 2.79
C ILE A 422 2.13 -4.36 3.23
N GLU A 423 1.15 -4.21 2.35
CA GLU A 423 -0.25 -4.46 2.72
C GLU A 423 -1.15 -4.85 1.53
N LYS A 424 -2.40 -5.22 1.82
CA LYS A 424 -3.44 -5.40 0.80
C LYS A 424 -3.62 -4.11 -0.03
N PRO A 425 -3.94 -4.20 -1.34
CA PRO A 425 -4.06 -3.03 -2.21
C PRO A 425 -5.03 -1.95 -1.72
N ASP A 426 -6.18 -2.34 -1.17
CA ASP A 426 -7.23 -1.38 -0.78
C ASP A 426 -6.80 -0.55 0.43
N PHE A 427 -6.23 -1.22 1.44
CA PHE A 427 -5.65 -0.54 2.60
C PHE A 427 -4.44 0.31 2.21
N LEU A 428 -3.56 -0.19 1.33
CA LEU A 428 -2.41 0.57 0.86
C LEU A 428 -2.86 1.83 0.12
N THR A 429 -3.91 1.75 -0.71
CA THR A 429 -4.51 2.90 -1.40
C THR A 429 -5.06 3.91 -0.41
N MET A 430 -5.79 3.46 0.61
CA MET A 430 -6.28 4.32 1.68
C MET A 430 -5.14 5.06 2.39
N VAL A 431 -4.07 4.36 2.80
CA VAL A 431 -2.91 4.99 3.47
C VAL A 431 -2.21 5.98 2.54
N LYS A 432 -2.01 5.63 1.26
CA LYS A 432 -1.41 6.53 0.27
C LYS A 432 -2.20 7.81 0.12
N GLU A 433 -3.52 7.72 -0.05
CA GLU A 433 -4.40 8.87 -0.17
C GLU A 433 -4.39 9.73 1.10
N SER A 434 -4.47 9.12 2.29
CA SER A 434 -4.39 9.84 3.57
C SER A 434 -3.07 10.59 3.75
N VAL A 435 -1.94 9.97 3.36
CA VAL A 435 -0.62 10.59 3.45
C VAL A 435 -0.44 11.70 2.41
N GLU A 436 -0.87 11.47 1.16
CA GLU A 436 -0.85 12.47 0.08
C GLU A 436 -1.66 13.71 0.47
N MET A 437 -2.83 13.52 1.06
CA MET A 437 -3.68 14.62 1.51
C MET A 437 -3.03 15.46 2.61
N LEU A 438 -2.22 14.86 3.48
CA LEU A 438 -1.45 15.60 4.49
C LEU A 438 -0.29 16.42 3.88
N GLY A 439 0.18 16.07 2.69
CA GLY A 439 1.24 16.79 1.97
C GLY A 439 2.61 16.77 2.66
N LYS A 440 2.80 15.96 3.71
CA LYS A 440 4.06 15.90 4.48
C LYS A 440 5.07 14.91 3.93
N LEU A 441 4.59 13.85 3.28
CA LEU A 441 5.43 12.81 2.71
C LEU A 441 5.16 12.72 1.21
N PHE A 442 6.23 12.44 0.48
CA PHE A 442 6.15 11.96 -0.88
C PHE A 442 5.71 10.49 -0.89
N VAL A 443 4.72 10.23 -1.74
CA VAL A 443 4.19 8.91 -1.98
C VAL A 443 4.35 8.60 -3.47
N PRO A 444 5.22 7.65 -3.86
CA PRO A 444 5.34 7.24 -5.25
C PRO A 444 4.01 6.71 -5.77
N ARG A 445 3.63 7.11 -6.97
CA ARG A 445 2.38 6.65 -7.59
C ARG A 445 2.36 5.14 -7.78
N ARG A 446 3.50 4.56 -8.15
CA ARG A 446 3.62 3.12 -8.37
C ARG A 446 3.65 2.38 -7.03
N THR A 447 2.82 1.37 -6.93
CA THR A 447 2.96 0.30 -5.94
C THR A 447 3.71 -0.84 -6.60
N HIS A 448 4.49 -1.56 -5.82
CA HIS A 448 5.28 -2.68 -6.31
C HIS A 448 4.71 -3.99 -5.77
N ASP A 449 4.66 -5.01 -6.61
CA ASP A 449 4.14 -6.31 -6.22
C ASP A 449 5.14 -7.04 -5.31
N THR A 450 4.60 -7.87 -4.42
CA THR A 450 5.37 -8.73 -3.54
C THR A 450 5.06 -10.20 -3.85
N PRO A 451 5.91 -11.16 -3.42
CA PRO A 451 5.60 -12.58 -3.57
C PRO A 451 4.52 -13.07 -2.60
N PHE A 452 3.94 -12.20 -1.76
CA PHE A 452 2.97 -12.61 -0.76
C PHE A 452 1.55 -12.48 -1.31
N THR A 453 0.82 -13.59 -1.29
CA THR A 453 -0.60 -13.63 -1.65
C THR A 453 -1.35 -14.26 -0.51
N ILE A 454 -2.47 -13.64 -0.10
CA ILE A 454 -3.44 -14.30 0.77
C ILE A 454 -4.54 -14.89 -0.06
N ILE A 455 -5.07 -16.00 0.45
CA ILE A 455 -6.27 -16.63 -0.07
C ILE A 455 -7.31 -16.49 1.04
N THR A 456 -8.35 -15.72 0.77
CA THR A 456 -9.55 -15.69 1.62
C THR A 456 -10.66 -16.45 0.94
N LEU A 457 -11.49 -17.10 1.73
CA LEU A 457 -12.61 -17.88 1.23
C LEU A 457 -13.89 -17.50 1.96
N GLY A 458 -14.99 -17.47 1.21
CA GLY A 458 -16.34 -17.52 1.74
C GLY A 458 -16.78 -18.98 1.79
N ASP A 459 -17.18 -19.45 2.96
CA ASP A 459 -17.72 -20.80 3.14
C ASP A 459 -19.11 -20.79 3.75
N VAL A 460 -19.90 -21.79 3.39
CA VAL A 460 -21.23 -22.01 3.97
C VAL A 460 -21.32 -23.47 4.35
N ARG A 461 -21.68 -23.76 5.59
CA ARG A 461 -21.92 -25.12 6.05
C ARG A 461 -22.96 -25.77 5.14
N ARG A 462 -22.58 -26.89 4.53
CA ARG A 462 -23.45 -27.64 3.62
C ARG A 462 -24.73 -28.02 4.33
N ASN A 463 -25.86 -27.63 3.76
CA ASN A 463 -27.17 -28.06 4.19
C ASN A 463 -28.19 -27.83 3.06
N PHE A 464 -29.46 -28.11 3.31
CA PHE A 464 -30.52 -27.96 2.32
C PHE A 464 -30.71 -26.51 1.80
N PHE A 465 -30.15 -25.51 2.47
CA PHE A 465 -30.20 -24.11 2.07
C PHE A 465 -28.90 -23.57 1.45
N SER A 466 -27.75 -24.26 1.62
CA SER A 466 -26.47 -23.75 1.15
C SER A 466 -26.52 -23.36 -0.33
N GLU A 467 -27.19 -24.16 -1.18
CA GLU A 467 -27.40 -23.84 -2.60
C GLU A 467 -28.17 -22.53 -2.84
N GLN A 468 -29.23 -22.29 -2.07
CA GLN A 468 -30.04 -21.07 -2.20
C GLN A 468 -29.25 -19.84 -1.74
N PHE A 469 -28.47 -19.98 -0.66
CA PHE A 469 -27.56 -18.95 -0.18
C PHE A 469 -26.50 -18.62 -1.24
N LYS A 470 -25.76 -19.63 -1.74
CA LYS A 470 -24.75 -19.49 -2.80
C LYS A 470 -25.33 -18.81 -4.04
N SER A 471 -26.48 -19.29 -4.53
CA SER A 471 -27.17 -18.68 -5.67
C SER A 471 -27.58 -17.23 -5.39
N GLY A 472 -27.97 -16.92 -4.15
CA GLY A 472 -28.25 -15.56 -3.69
C GLY A 472 -27.02 -14.66 -3.78
N ILE A 473 -25.88 -15.10 -3.25
CA ILE A 473 -24.60 -14.38 -3.31
C ILE A 473 -24.17 -14.16 -4.76
N MET A 474 -24.23 -15.19 -5.59
CA MET A 474 -23.87 -15.09 -7.01
C MET A 474 -24.73 -14.07 -7.74
N LYS A 475 -26.04 -14.03 -7.49
CA LYS A 475 -26.93 -13.00 -8.08
C LYS A 475 -26.61 -11.58 -7.60
N LEU A 476 -26.21 -11.42 -6.34
CA LEU A 476 -25.75 -10.12 -5.81
C LEU A 476 -24.43 -9.68 -6.44
N LYS A 477 -23.54 -10.63 -6.73
CA LYS A 477 -22.28 -10.39 -7.44
C LYS A 477 -22.52 -10.05 -8.91
N GLU A 478 -23.33 -10.83 -9.62
CA GLU A 478 -23.70 -10.64 -11.03
C GLU A 478 -24.45 -9.33 -11.28
N SER A 479 -25.28 -8.88 -10.33
CA SER A 479 -25.97 -7.59 -10.41
C SER A 479 -25.09 -6.37 -10.10
N GLY A 480 -23.84 -6.58 -9.66
CA GLY A 480 -22.92 -5.51 -9.28
C GLY A 480 -23.25 -4.83 -7.93
N LEU A 481 -24.26 -5.32 -7.19
CA LEU A 481 -24.60 -4.78 -5.87
C LEU A 481 -23.47 -5.00 -4.86
N LEU A 482 -22.83 -6.18 -4.90
CA LEU A 482 -21.71 -6.51 -4.02
C LEU A 482 -20.53 -5.54 -4.22
N ALA A 483 -20.11 -5.35 -5.48
CA ALA A 483 -19.04 -4.40 -5.83
C ALA A 483 -19.38 -2.94 -5.44
N LYS A 484 -20.68 -2.57 -5.45
CA LYS A 484 -21.12 -1.25 -4.99
C LYS A 484 -20.99 -1.10 -3.47
N TRP A 485 -21.33 -2.14 -2.70
CA TRP A 485 -21.17 -2.14 -1.25
C TRP A 485 -19.70 -2.15 -0.83
N GLU A 486 -18.87 -2.94 -1.51
CA GLU A 486 -17.42 -2.97 -1.32
C GLU A 486 -16.80 -1.56 -1.47
N LYS A 487 -17.11 -0.87 -2.58
CA LYS A 487 -16.68 0.53 -2.80
C LYS A 487 -17.19 1.49 -1.74
N SER A 488 -18.41 1.28 -1.22
CA SER A 488 -18.95 2.12 -0.16
C SER A 488 -18.24 1.88 1.17
N GLU A 489 -17.87 0.62 1.48
CA GLU A 489 -17.07 0.30 2.66
C GLU A 489 -15.64 0.86 2.53
N GLU A 490 -15.03 0.82 1.35
CA GLU A 490 -13.74 1.48 1.08
C GLU A 490 -13.83 3.00 1.38
N LEU A 491 -14.85 3.68 0.85
CA LEU A 491 -15.07 5.10 1.11
C LEU A 491 -15.27 5.39 2.61
N LYS A 492 -16.06 4.56 3.29
CA LYS A 492 -16.33 4.69 4.72
C LYS A 492 -15.08 4.45 5.57
N ALA A 493 -14.26 3.46 5.20
CA ALA A 493 -12.99 3.19 5.84
C ALA A 493 -12.04 4.39 5.69
N GLY A 494 -11.96 4.98 4.48
CA GLY A 494 -11.25 6.24 4.24
C GLY A 494 -11.81 7.41 5.06
N LEU A 495 -13.13 7.58 5.14
CA LEU A 495 -13.71 8.65 5.98
C LEU A 495 -13.44 8.46 7.48
N ARG A 496 -13.35 7.22 7.95
CA ARG A 496 -12.97 6.89 9.33
C ARG A 496 -11.50 7.16 9.59
N SER A 497 -10.60 6.86 8.65
CA SER A 497 -9.18 7.21 8.76
C SER A 497 -8.98 8.73 8.75
N GLU A 498 -9.73 9.45 7.92
CA GLU A 498 -9.66 10.92 7.83
C GLU A 498 -10.27 11.66 9.03
N LYS A 499 -11.21 11.03 9.75
CA LYS A 499 -11.66 11.55 11.06
C LYS A 499 -10.48 11.73 12.03
N LEU A 500 -9.39 10.98 11.84
CA LEU A 500 -8.16 11.11 12.62
C LEU A 500 -7.33 12.35 12.26
N LEU A 501 -7.58 12.95 11.09
CA LEU A 501 -6.83 14.10 10.57
C LEU A 501 -7.57 15.43 10.75
N GLY A 502 -8.88 15.39 10.99
CA GLY A 502 -9.71 16.56 11.31
C GLY A 502 -10.92 16.69 10.39
N LYS A 503 -11.86 17.57 10.77
CA LYS A 503 -13.12 17.77 10.03
C LYS A 503 -12.89 18.26 8.60
N GLU A 504 -11.93 19.17 8.40
CA GLU A 504 -11.60 19.76 7.11
C GLU A 504 -11.03 18.71 6.13
N MET A 505 -10.06 17.91 6.56
CA MET A 505 -9.46 16.84 5.76
C MET A 505 -10.50 15.81 5.32
N ARG A 506 -11.39 15.41 6.24
CA ARG A 506 -12.50 14.53 5.93
C ARG A 506 -13.44 15.10 4.87
N SER A 507 -13.80 16.39 4.94
CA SER A 507 -14.63 17.02 3.91
C SER A 507 -13.94 17.08 2.54
N ARG A 508 -12.63 17.36 2.52
CA ARG A 508 -11.83 17.37 1.28
C ARG A 508 -11.74 15.97 0.65
N PHE A 509 -11.48 14.95 1.46
CA PHE A 509 -11.45 13.56 1.00
C PHE A 509 -12.80 13.13 0.43
N TYR A 510 -13.89 13.43 1.15
CA TYR A 510 -15.24 13.10 0.68
C TYR A 510 -15.56 13.77 -0.66
N ALA A 511 -15.33 15.09 -0.75
CA ALA A 511 -15.53 15.84 -1.99
C ALA A 511 -14.66 15.30 -3.13
N LYS A 512 -13.40 14.92 -2.86
CA LYS A 512 -12.49 14.32 -3.85
C LYS A 512 -13.04 13.01 -4.38
N LYS A 513 -13.47 12.09 -3.51
CA LYS A 513 -14.04 10.80 -3.91
C LYS A 513 -15.35 10.96 -4.67
N LEU A 514 -16.24 11.86 -4.25
CA LEU A 514 -17.49 12.15 -4.96
C LEU A 514 -17.27 12.77 -6.34
N ALA A 515 -16.27 13.63 -6.49
CA ALA A 515 -15.95 14.24 -7.77
C ALA A 515 -15.39 13.26 -8.81
N GLY A 516 -15.15 11.99 -8.43
CA GLY A 516 -14.48 11.01 -9.30
C GLY A 516 -13.07 11.44 -9.72
N ARG A 517 -12.52 12.49 -9.10
CA ARG A 517 -11.20 13.02 -9.42
C ARG A 517 -10.19 12.06 -8.83
N SER A 518 -9.71 11.16 -9.68
CA SER A 518 -8.81 10.08 -9.27
C SER A 518 -7.56 10.64 -8.59
N LYS A 519 -7.03 11.80 -9.01
CA LYS A 519 -5.83 12.41 -8.42
C LYS A 519 -5.86 13.94 -8.57
N PHE A 520 -5.52 14.65 -7.49
CA PHE A 520 -4.95 15.99 -7.64
C PHE A 520 -3.49 15.70 -7.94
N ASP A 521 -3.04 15.94 -9.16
CA ASP A 521 -1.61 16.04 -9.37
C ASP A 521 -1.22 17.32 -8.64
N PRO A 522 -0.53 17.25 -7.48
CA PRO A 522 -0.05 18.47 -6.88
C PRO A 522 0.82 19.08 -7.96
N PHE A 523 0.37 20.20 -8.52
CA PHE A 523 1.20 21.00 -9.37
C PHE A 523 2.36 21.37 -8.46
N ASN A 524 3.53 20.78 -8.71
CA ASN A 524 4.74 21.13 -7.99
C ASN A 524 5.12 22.53 -8.49
N GLU A 525 4.37 23.52 -8.01
CA GLU A 525 4.66 24.92 -8.25
C GLU A 525 6.08 25.15 -7.75
N ALA A 526 6.90 25.76 -8.60
CA ALA A 526 8.30 25.99 -8.30
C ALA A 526 8.38 26.66 -6.92
N LYS A 527 8.98 25.96 -5.94
CA LYS A 527 9.15 26.55 -4.62
C LYS A 527 10.05 27.77 -4.78
N PRO A 528 9.72 28.91 -4.14
CA PRO A 528 10.59 30.06 -4.18
C PRO A 528 11.97 29.66 -3.65
N ILE A 529 13.01 30.12 -4.33
CA ILE A 529 14.39 29.85 -3.94
C ILE A 529 14.62 30.46 -2.56
N SER A 530 15.09 29.64 -1.63
CA SER A 530 15.34 30.08 -0.26
C SER A 530 16.48 31.13 -0.22
N VAL A 531 16.27 32.23 0.50
CA VAL A 531 17.27 33.30 0.68
C VAL A 531 18.58 32.76 1.25
N TYR A 532 18.54 31.69 2.04
CA TYR A 532 19.73 31.03 2.58
C TYR A 532 20.71 30.57 1.49
N VAL A 533 20.20 30.13 0.35
CA VAL A 533 21.05 29.71 -0.78
C VAL A 533 21.76 30.90 -1.40
N LEU A 534 21.06 32.04 -1.52
CA LEU A 534 21.62 33.29 -2.01
C LEU A 534 22.67 33.86 -1.04
N ILE A 535 22.48 33.72 0.28
CA ILE A 535 23.46 34.15 1.28
C ILE A 535 24.82 33.49 1.04
N ALA A 536 24.85 32.20 0.66
CA ALA A 536 26.10 31.53 0.35
C ALA A 536 26.86 32.21 -0.82
N VAL A 537 26.14 32.67 -1.85
CA VAL A 537 26.73 33.44 -2.96
C VAL A 537 27.28 34.78 -2.48
N PHE A 538 26.51 35.51 -1.67
CA PHE A 538 26.96 36.79 -1.11
C PHE A 538 28.20 36.63 -0.23
N VAL A 539 28.28 35.56 0.56
CA VAL A 539 29.46 35.24 1.37
C VAL A 539 30.68 35.01 0.49
N VAL A 540 30.54 34.26 -0.62
CA VAL A 540 31.64 34.04 -1.56
C VAL A 540 32.08 35.35 -2.21
N CYS A 541 31.14 36.19 -2.66
CA CYS A 541 31.45 37.52 -3.17
C CYS A 541 32.18 38.38 -2.13
N LEU A 542 31.75 38.36 -0.87
CA LEU A 542 32.39 39.09 0.22
C LEU A 542 33.81 38.60 0.46
N VAL A 543 34.05 37.28 0.47
CA VAL A 543 35.39 36.70 0.61
C VAL A 543 36.30 37.15 -0.53
N PHE A 544 35.80 37.15 -1.78
CA PHE A 544 36.58 37.67 -2.91
C PHE A 544 36.87 39.16 -2.79
N TRP A 545 35.91 39.97 -2.33
CA TRP A 545 36.10 41.40 -2.09
C TRP A 545 37.15 41.67 -1.03
N VAL A 546 37.07 40.98 0.11
CA VAL A 546 38.06 41.11 1.21
C VAL A 546 39.43 40.65 0.73
N GLY A 547 39.51 39.53 -0.01
CA GLY A 547 40.75 39.05 -0.59
C GLY A 547 41.35 40.04 -1.58
N ALA A 548 40.54 40.64 -2.45
CA ALA A 548 40.99 41.66 -3.40
C ALA A 548 41.47 42.94 -2.68
N ALA A 549 40.75 43.40 -1.66
CA ALA A 549 41.16 44.54 -0.85
C ALA A 549 42.48 44.28 -0.13
N PHE A 550 42.67 43.06 0.39
CA PHE A 550 43.93 42.64 1.01
C PHE A 550 45.08 42.62 0.01
N LEU A 551 44.90 42.00 -1.16
CA LEU A 551 45.92 41.97 -2.22
C LEU A 551 46.27 43.36 -2.73
N TRP A 552 45.28 44.24 -2.89
CA TRP A 552 45.48 45.63 -3.30
C TRP A 552 46.25 46.42 -2.25
N SER A 553 45.90 46.27 -0.97
CA SER A 553 46.63 46.89 0.15
C SER A 553 48.06 46.40 0.22
N TYR A 554 48.28 45.10 -0.01
CA TYR A 554 49.61 44.50 -0.07
C TYR A 554 50.42 45.06 -1.25
N GLU A 555 49.84 45.18 -2.43
CA GLU A 555 50.51 45.72 -3.62
C GLU A 555 50.88 47.20 -3.45
N ILE A 556 49.99 48.02 -2.88
CA ILE A 556 50.27 49.42 -2.54
C ILE A 556 51.38 49.49 -1.50
N GLY A 557 51.26 48.73 -0.40
CA GLY A 557 52.26 48.73 0.67
C GLY A 557 53.64 48.32 0.15
N TRP A 558 53.71 47.25 -0.64
CA TRP A 558 54.94 46.79 -1.27
C TRP A 558 55.49 47.79 -2.28
N GLY A 559 54.62 48.43 -3.08
CA GLY A 559 54.99 49.48 -4.03
C GLY A 559 55.53 50.73 -3.35
N VAL A 560 54.98 51.12 -2.20
CA VAL A 560 55.48 52.22 -1.36
C VAL A 560 56.84 51.87 -0.78
N ILE A 561 57.01 50.65 -0.25
CA ILE A 561 58.29 50.16 0.27
C ILE A 561 59.36 50.12 -0.85
N LEU A 562 59.03 49.58 -2.02
CA LEU A 562 59.95 49.55 -3.17
C LEU A 562 60.32 50.94 -3.65
N ASN A 563 59.36 51.87 -3.71
CA ASN A 563 59.64 53.27 -4.02
C ASN A 563 60.52 53.94 -2.95
N TRP A 564 60.32 53.61 -1.68
CA TRP A 564 61.18 54.07 -0.58
C TRP A 564 62.60 53.51 -0.69
N VAL A 565 62.75 52.21 -0.96
CA VAL A 565 64.04 51.56 -1.17
C VAL A 565 64.74 52.13 -2.42
N GLN A 566 64.02 52.33 -3.52
CA GLN A 566 64.59 52.94 -4.73
C GLN A 566 65.01 54.40 -4.51
N ARG A 567 64.20 55.21 -3.81
CA ARG A 567 64.56 56.60 -3.46
C ARG A 567 65.70 56.64 -2.43
N GLY A 568 65.75 55.71 -1.48
CA GLY A 568 66.84 55.57 -0.51
C GLY A 568 68.17 55.16 -1.16
N VAL A 569 68.14 54.20 -2.08
CA VAL A 569 69.32 53.79 -2.87
C VAL A 569 69.79 54.90 -3.82
N LEU A 570 68.86 55.67 -4.42
CA LEU A 570 69.23 56.88 -5.19
C LEU A 570 69.85 57.96 -4.30
N SER A 571 69.33 58.17 -3.10
CA SER A 571 69.87 59.15 -2.14
C SER A 571 71.28 58.77 -1.68
N ILE A 572 71.55 57.48 -1.43
CA ILE A 572 72.90 56.97 -1.10
C ILE A 572 73.86 57.13 -2.28
N ARG A 573 73.43 56.89 -3.53
CA ARG A 573 74.27 57.13 -4.72
C ARG A 573 74.60 58.61 -4.93
N VAL A 574 73.64 59.52 -4.72
CA VAL A 574 73.89 60.97 -4.81
C VAL A 574 74.78 61.47 -3.66
N GLY A 575 74.64 60.91 -2.46
CA GLY A 575 75.54 61.16 -1.33
C GLY A 575 76.97 60.69 -1.59
N PHE A 576 77.15 59.51 -2.19
CA PHE A 576 78.47 58.97 -2.54
C PHE A 576 79.17 59.81 -3.64
N VAL A 577 78.42 60.27 -4.65
CA VAL A 577 78.97 61.15 -5.70
C VAL A 577 79.35 62.53 -5.16
N LYS A 578 78.55 63.10 -4.23
CA LYS A 578 78.93 64.36 -3.56
C LYS A 578 80.12 64.19 -2.61
N GLY A 579 80.25 63.05 -1.93
CA GLY A 579 81.39 62.74 -1.07
C GLY A 579 82.71 62.59 -1.84
N VAL A 580 82.68 61.94 -3.01
CA VAL A 580 83.86 61.80 -3.89
C VAL A 580 84.29 63.15 -4.49
N ILE A 581 83.34 64.04 -4.81
CA ILE A 581 83.66 65.40 -5.29
C ILE A 581 84.28 66.27 -4.19
N TYR A 582 83.89 66.11 -2.92
CA TYR A 582 84.50 66.83 -1.80
C TYR A 582 85.90 66.31 -1.44
N LEU A 583 86.16 65.00 -1.56
CA LEU A 583 87.52 64.46 -1.38
C LEU A 583 88.47 64.90 -2.51
N GLY A 584 87.97 65.05 -3.75
CA GLY A 584 88.77 65.55 -4.87
C GLY A 584 89.16 67.03 -4.77
N LYS A 585 88.44 67.84 -3.98
CA LYS A 585 88.78 69.25 -3.70
C LYS A 585 89.71 69.45 -2.50
N LEU A 586 90.05 68.40 -1.78
CA LEU A 586 90.99 68.46 -0.64
C LEU A 586 92.41 67.96 -1.01
N ILE A 587 92.60 67.50 -2.26
CA ILE A 587 93.86 66.94 -2.79
C ILE A 587 94.43 67.83 -3.92
N LEU A 588 93.84 68.98 -4.17
CA LEU A 588 94.32 70.09 -5.01
C LEU A 588 94.25 71.35 -4.18
#